data_AF-A0A7V1TUA3-F1
#
_entry.id   AF-A0A7V1TUA3-F1
#
_cell.length_a   1.000
_cell.length_b   1.000
_cell.length_c   1.000
_cell.angle_alpha   90.00
_cell.angle_beta   90.00
_cell.angle_gamma   90.00
#
_symmetry.space_group_name_H-M   'P 1'
#
loop_
_entity.id
_entity.type
_entity.pdbx_description
1 polymer ?
#
loop_
_entity_poly.entity_id
_entity_poly.type
_entity_poly.pdbx_seq_one_letter_code
_entity_poly.pdbx_strand_id
1 'polypeptide(L)'
;MTSEHKLQNMTISHTRTVNTDGTSIKNIKKIPADMRRRKFRPDASLSWYRKLYQLLKNDTQFFRSAVQLAFVLLCVWIGIEFYLFMQWGMSAGVEPFFKRPPGVEGFLPISALMGLLHWIYSGTLNSIHPAGTIILIAIILISIIMKKAFCSWMCPIGTLSESLWMVGHKLFKRNIVVWKWLDYPLRSLKYLLLFFFVYSIAMMSVEELALFIYSPYNKVADIKMYLFFAEISQFSLWTIIVLMLLSVLIKNFWCRYLCPYGALLGLVGLLSPLRITRSKQTCIDCELCTKVCPSNIKVHTVNQVWSDECTSCLRCVEECPVKETLVLRAKNNSASVPTWVMGALIVGVFMAITGLGMLTGHWNNSISKEEYLYRFQRLDSPLYNHARGSVPQYGPND
;
A
#
# COMPACT_ATOMS: atom_id res chain seq x y z
N MET A 1 40.05 -10.03 -5.03
CA MET A 1 40.27 -9.43 -6.36
C MET A 1 39.14 -9.89 -7.28
N THR A 2 37.95 -9.34 -7.04
CA THR A 2 37.30 -8.18 -7.73
C THR A 2 36.43 -8.61 -8.91
N SER A 3 35.19 -9.00 -8.61
CA SER A 3 34.08 -9.06 -9.57
C SER A 3 33.72 -7.68 -10.18
N GLU A 4 34.29 -6.60 -9.63
CA GLU A 4 34.15 -5.23 -10.16
C GLU A 4 35.03 -4.97 -11.39
N HIS A 5 36.13 -5.71 -11.59
CA HIS A 5 37.06 -5.43 -12.70
C HIS A 5 36.59 -5.94 -14.08
N LYS A 6 35.59 -6.82 -14.14
CA LYS A 6 35.05 -7.33 -15.42
C LYS A 6 33.98 -6.43 -16.05
N LEU A 7 33.46 -5.43 -15.34
CA LEU A 7 32.43 -4.51 -15.85
C LEU A 7 32.99 -3.25 -16.53
N GLN A 8 34.29 -2.97 -16.41
CA GLN A 8 34.87 -1.71 -16.90
C GLN A 8 35.21 -1.69 -18.40
N ASN A 9 35.19 -2.83 -19.11
CA ASN A 9 35.67 -2.91 -20.51
C ASN A 9 34.59 -3.24 -21.58
N MET A 10 33.30 -3.15 -21.27
CA MET A 10 32.25 -3.43 -22.26
C MET A 10 31.65 -2.14 -22.85
N THR A 11 32.32 -1.61 -23.86
CA THR A 11 31.84 -0.49 -24.67
C THR A 11 30.63 -0.93 -25.50
N ILE A 12 29.47 -0.34 -25.26
CA ILE A 12 28.28 -0.59 -26.07
C ILE A 12 28.54 -0.05 -27.48
N SER A 13 28.67 -0.93 -28.48
CA SER A 13 28.97 -0.55 -29.86
C SER A 13 27.86 0.29 -30.50
N HIS A 14 28.23 1.37 -31.17
CA HIS A 14 27.33 2.23 -31.96
C HIS A 14 27.17 1.65 -33.37
N THR A 15 25.97 1.18 -33.73
CA THR A 15 25.67 0.85 -35.13
C THR A 15 24.81 1.99 -35.70
N ARG A 16 25.34 2.74 -36.68
CA ARG A 16 24.57 3.72 -37.46
C ARG A 16 23.68 2.97 -38.45
N THR A 17 22.36 3.13 -38.34
CA THR A 17 21.42 2.83 -39.43
C THR A 17 20.67 4.10 -39.74
N VAL A 18 20.94 4.68 -40.90
CA VAL A 18 20.24 5.87 -41.42
C VAL A 18 19.05 5.38 -42.23
N ASN A 19 17.84 5.86 -41.92
CA ASN A 19 16.68 5.78 -42.82
C ASN A 19 16.58 7.08 -43.61
N THR A 20 16.05 6.98 -44.82
CA THR A 20 15.97 8.01 -45.87
C THR A 20 15.05 9.21 -45.57
N ASP A 21 14.48 9.32 -44.36
CA ASP A 21 13.26 10.10 -44.15
C ASP A 21 13.41 11.23 -43.12
N GLY A 22 14.64 11.56 -42.69
CA GLY A 22 14.93 12.75 -41.87
C GLY A 22 14.40 12.77 -40.43
N THR A 23 13.59 11.80 -39.99
CA THR A 23 13.19 11.65 -38.59
C THR A 23 14.24 10.90 -37.76
N SER A 24 14.82 11.58 -36.78
CA SER A 24 15.77 11.02 -35.80
C SER A 24 15.13 9.90 -34.98
N ILE A 25 15.43 8.64 -35.34
CA ILE A 25 15.25 7.51 -34.43
C ILE A 25 16.35 7.67 -33.36
N LYS A 26 15.98 7.86 -32.09
CA LYS A 26 16.93 7.72 -30.97
C LYS A 26 17.68 6.41 -31.17
N ASN A 27 18.98 6.47 -31.43
CA ASN A 27 19.84 5.30 -31.62
C ASN A 27 19.70 4.36 -30.40
N ILE A 28 18.84 3.34 -30.51
CA ILE A 28 18.74 2.31 -29.48
C ILE A 28 20.02 1.50 -29.62
N LYS A 29 20.96 1.77 -28.72
CA LYS A 29 22.20 1.02 -28.58
C LYS A 29 21.88 -0.48 -28.57
N LYS A 30 22.47 -1.25 -29.50
CA LYS A 30 22.29 -2.71 -29.54
C LYS A 30 22.78 -3.31 -28.22
N ILE A 31 21.93 -4.10 -27.56
CA ILE A 31 22.27 -4.77 -26.30
C ILE A 31 23.16 -5.99 -26.63
N PRO A 32 24.39 -6.06 -26.07
CA PRO A 32 25.23 -7.25 -26.15
C PRO A 32 24.48 -8.50 -25.67
N ALA A 33 24.67 -9.65 -26.34
CA ALA A 33 23.86 -10.85 -26.10
C ALA A 33 23.96 -11.38 -24.66
N ASP A 34 25.12 -11.24 -24.03
CA ASP A 34 25.43 -11.58 -22.65
C ASP A 34 24.72 -10.66 -21.64
N MET A 35 24.57 -9.38 -21.99
CA MET A 35 23.91 -8.35 -21.18
C MET A 35 22.39 -8.34 -21.32
N ARG A 36 21.81 -9.05 -22.30
CA ARG A 36 20.34 -9.13 -22.46
C ARG A 36 19.71 -9.87 -21.28
N ARG A 37 18.78 -9.21 -20.60
CA ARG A 37 17.90 -9.85 -19.63
C ARG A 37 16.95 -10.77 -20.39
N ARG A 38 16.91 -12.05 -19.99
CA ARG A 38 15.89 -12.99 -20.45
C ARG A 38 14.79 -13.02 -19.41
N LYS A 39 13.53 -13.00 -19.85
CA LYS A 39 12.39 -13.20 -18.95
C LYS A 39 12.50 -14.58 -18.34
N PHE A 40 12.38 -14.67 -17.01
CA PHE A 40 12.49 -15.94 -16.31
C PHE A 40 11.38 -16.89 -16.78
N ARG A 41 11.74 -18.16 -17.01
CA ARG A 41 10.80 -19.25 -17.26
C ARG A 41 11.24 -20.43 -16.39
N PRO A 42 10.34 -21.00 -15.57
CA PRO A 42 10.69 -22.15 -14.75
C PRO A 42 10.95 -23.37 -15.65
N ASP A 43 11.79 -24.28 -15.17
CA ASP A 43 12.08 -25.52 -15.87
C ASP A 43 10.82 -26.41 -15.97
N ALA A 44 10.48 -26.79 -17.20
CA ALA A 44 9.28 -27.57 -17.51
C ALA A 44 9.34 -29.01 -16.94
N SER A 45 10.54 -29.56 -16.72
CA SER A 45 10.74 -30.92 -16.21
C SER A 45 10.52 -31.05 -14.70
N LEU A 46 10.53 -29.95 -13.96
CA LEU A 46 10.41 -29.96 -12.50
C LEU A 46 8.98 -30.25 -12.02
N SER A 47 8.89 -30.80 -10.81
CA SER A 47 7.63 -30.95 -10.08
C SER A 47 6.97 -29.59 -9.79
N TRP A 48 5.65 -29.59 -9.57
CA TRP A 48 4.87 -28.35 -9.41
C TRP A 48 5.38 -27.47 -8.26
N TYR A 49 5.79 -28.04 -7.13
CA TYR A 49 6.28 -27.29 -5.96
C TYR A 49 7.67 -26.68 -6.21
N ARG A 50 8.55 -27.37 -6.97
CA ARG A 50 9.86 -26.82 -7.38
C ARG A 50 9.70 -25.69 -8.40
N LYS A 51 8.75 -25.83 -9.34
CA LYS A 51 8.37 -24.74 -10.26
C LYS A 51 7.85 -23.52 -9.50
N LEU A 52 6.98 -23.73 -8.52
CA LEU A 52 6.46 -22.66 -7.68
C LEU A 52 7.58 -21.94 -6.92
N TYR A 53 8.49 -22.68 -6.28
CA TYR A 53 9.65 -22.10 -5.60
C TYR A 53 10.52 -21.26 -6.54
N GLN A 54 10.77 -21.77 -7.75
CA GLN A 54 11.52 -21.02 -8.77
C GLN A 54 10.84 -19.72 -9.18
N LEU A 55 9.51 -19.74 -9.37
CA LEU A 55 8.73 -18.54 -9.67
C LEU A 55 8.78 -17.52 -8.53
N LEU A 56 8.55 -17.96 -7.28
CA LEU A 56 8.60 -17.08 -6.10
C LEU A 56 9.98 -16.44 -5.90
N LYS A 57 11.06 -17.15 -6.25
CA LYS A 57 12.42 -16.67 -6.08
C LYS A 57 12.90 -15.76 -7.22
N ASN A 58 12.54 -16.08 -8.46
CA ASN A 58 13.15 -15.47 -9.65
C ASN A 58 12.20 -14.57 -10.45
N ASP A 59 10.88 -14.68 -10.27
CA ASP A 59 9.89 -13.78 -10.88
C ASP A 59 9.29 -12.86 -9.81
N THR A 60 9.82 -11.64 -9.77
CA THR A 60 9.42 -10.62 -8.81
C THR A 60 7.93 -10.28 -8.89
N GLN A 61 7.38 -10.22 -10.11
CA GLN A 61 5.99 -9.81 -10.31
C GLN A 61 5.04 -10.94 -9.94
N PHE A 62 5.42 -12.20 -10.20
CA PHE A 62 4.69 -13.36 -9.71
C PHE A 62 4.65 -13.37 -8.18
N PHE A 63 5.80 -13.22 -7.52
CA PHE A 63 5.84 -13.19 -6.06
C PHE A 63 4.99 -12.07 -5.47
N ARG A 64 5.12 -10.84 -6.00
CA ARG A 64 4.28 -9.71 -5.58
C ARG A 64 2.80 -10.01 -5.75
N SER A 65 2.40 -10.58 -6.88
CA SER A 65 0.99 -10.93 -7.15
C SER A 65 0.49 -12.02 -6.19
N ALA A 66 1.34 -12.97 -5.81
CA ALA A 66 1.01 -13.98 -4.80
C ALA A 66 0.81 -13.36 -3.41
N VAL A 67 1.65 -12.40 -3.01
CA VAL A 67 1.47 -11.65 -1.75
C VAL A 67 0.18 -10.82 -1.78
N GLN A 68 -0.10 -10.12 -2.89
CA GLN A 68 -1.34 -9.37 -3.07
C GLN A 68 -2.57 -10.28 -2.94
N LEU A 69 -2.57 -11.44 -3.59
CA LEU A 69 -3.65 -12.41 -3.51
C LEU A 69 -3.82 -12.93 -2.08
N ALA A 70 -2.73 -13.28 -1.39
CA ALA A 70 -2.78 -13.73 -0.01
C ALA A 70 -3.39 -12.68 0.93
N PHE A 71 -3.02 -11.40 0.76
CA PHE A 71 -3.60 -10.31 1.55
C PHE A 71 -5.06 -10.04 1.22
N VAL A 72 -5.47 -10.15 -0.05
CA VAL A 72 -6.88 -10.05 -0.43
C VAL A 72 -7.69 -11.19 0.21
N LEU A 73 -7.19 -12.42 0.15
CA LEU A 73 -7.85 -13.57 0.79
C LEU A 73 -7.93 -13.40 2.32
N LEU A 74 -6.87 -12.88 2.95
CA LEU A 74 -6.89 -12.54 4.37
C LEU A 74 -7.96 -11.49 4.68
N CYS A 75 -8.08 -10.41 3.89
CA CYS A 75 -9.12 -9.41 4.07
C CYS A 75 -10.53 -9.98 3.88
N VAL A 76 -10.72 -10.88 2.91
CA VAL A 76 -12.00 -11.58 2.69
C VAL A 76 -12.35 -12.44 3.89
N TRP A 77 -11.40 -13.21 4.43
CA TRP A 77 -11.61 -14.00 5.64
C TRP A 77 -11.98 -13.11 6.84
N ILE A 78 -11.21 -12.06 7.12
CA ILE A 78 -11.54 -11.09 8.19
C ILE A 78 -12.95 -10.49 7.98
N GLY A 79 -13.31 -10.18 6.73
CA GLY A 79 -14.64 -9.67 6.38
C GLY A 79 -15.76 -10.67 6.67
N ILE A 80 -15.53 -11.96 6.42
CA ILE A 80 -16.48 -13.04 6.75
C ILE A 80 -16.63 -13.17 8.27
N GLU A 81 -15.52 -13.20 9.02
CA GLU A 81 -15.58 -13.25 10.49
C GLU A 81 -16.32 -12.04 11.07
N PHE A 82 -16.06 -10.84 10.52
CA PHE A 82 -16.73 -9.64 10.95
C PHE A 82 -18.22 -9.63 10.58
N TYR A 83 -18.58 -10.15 9.42
CA TYR A 83 -19.97 -10.33 9.02
C TYR A 83 -20.73 -11.25 9.98
N LEU A 84 -20.12 -12.36 10.40
CA LEU A 84 -20.72 -13.28 11.37
C LEU A 84 -20.86 -12.62 12.75
N PHE A 85 -19.86 -11.83 13.19
CA PHE A 85 -19.97 -11.00 14.39
C PHE A 85 -21.11 -9.97 14.29
N MET A 86 -21.28 -9.35 13.12
CA MET A 86 -22.37 -8.40 12.88
C MET A 86 -23.75 -9.07 12.91
N GLN A 87 -23.91 -10.26 12.33
CA GLN A 87 -25.17 -11.01 12.43
C GLN A 87 -25.53 -11.33 13.87
N TRP A 88 -24.55 -11.80 14.66
CA TRP A 88 -24.73 -12.02 16.09
C TRP A 88 -25.20 -10.76 16.82
N GLY A 89 -24.51 -9.63 16.62
CA GLY A 89 -24.85 -8.38 17.28
C GLY A 89 -26.23 -7.83 16.89
N MET A 90 -26.55 -7.83 15.60
CA MET A 90 -27.82 -7.33 15.07
C MET A 90 -29.02 -8.21 15.44
N SER A 91 -28.81 -9.51 15.68
CA SER A 91 -29.84 -10.44 16.16
C SER A 91 -30.14 -10.33 17.65
N ALA A 92 -29.61 -9.31 18.33
CA ALA A 92 -29.65 -9.17 19.79
C ALA A 92 -29.12 -10.43 20.52
N GLY A 93 -28.14 -11.12 19.92
CA GLY A 93 -27.47 -12.27 20.50
C GLY A 93 -28.19 -13.62 20.32
N VAL A 94 -29.19 -13.69 19.44
CA VAL A 94 -29.90 -14.94 19.10
C VAL A 94 -29.02 -15.87 18.25
N GLU A 95 -28.29 -15.33 17.28
CA GLU A 95 -27.36 -16.10 16.45
C GLU A 95 -26.14 -16.60 17.25
N PRO A 96 -25.35 -17.59 16.74
CA PRO A 96 -24.13 -18.02 17.39
C PRO A 96 -23.11 -16.88 17.56
N PHE A 97 -22.44 -16.82 18.72
CA PHE A 97 -21.44 -15.80 18.98
C PHE A 97 -20.15 -16.05 18.20
N PHE A 98 -19.77 -15.07 17.37
CA PHE A 98 -18.44 -14.97 16.76
C PHE A 98 -17.67 -13.82 17.39
N LYS A 99 -16.38 -14.03 17.70
CA LYS A 99 -15.54 -12.96 18.23
C LYS A 99 -15.25 -11.93 17.13
N ARG A 100 -15.30 -10.65 17.47
CA ARG A 100 -14.85 -9.56 16.59
C ARG A 100 -13.38 -9.79 16.16
N PRO A 101 -13.08 -9.86 14.86
CA PRO A 101 -11.70 -10.02 14.37
C PRO A 101 -10.91 -8.72 14.48
N PRO A 102 -9.76 -8.68 15.19
CA PRO A 102 -9.00 -7.43 15.34
C PRO A 102 -8.45 -6.85 14.02
N GLY A 103 -8.29 -7.69 13.00
CA GLY A 103 -7.83 -7.26 11.68
C GLY A 103 -8.74 -6.24 10.99
N VAL A 104 -10.01 -6.11 11.41
CA VAL A 104 -10.95 -5.10 10.89
C VAL A 104 -10.46 -3.67 11.16
N GLU A 105 -9.67 -3.46 12.22
CA GLU A 105 -9.12 -2.17 12.59
C GLU A 105 -8.13 -1.61 11.54
N GLY A 106 -7.62 -2.46 10.65
CA GLY A 106 -6.82 -2.03 9.50
C GLY A 106 -7.58 -1.10 8.54
N PHE A 107 -8.91 -1.04 8.64
CA PHE A 107 -9.77 -0.14 7.88
C PHE A 107 -10.23 1.10 8.68
N LEU A 108 -9.72 1.31 9.89
CA LEU A 108 -10.02 2.46 10.76
C LEU A 108 -8.82 3.44 10.85
N PRO A 109 -8.51 4.17 9.77
CA PRO A 109 -7.27 4.91 9.65
C PRO A 109 -7.11 6.06 10.66
N ILE A 110 -8.22 6.70 11.02
CA ILE A 110 -8.24 7.85 11.94
C ILE A 110 -8.03 7.36 13.38
N SER A 111 -8.75 6.30 13.79
CA SER A 111 -8.61 5.69 15.11
C SER A 111 -7.19 5.16 15.34
N ALA A 112 -6.59 4.53 14.32
CA ALA A 112 -5.20 4.08 14.37
C ALA A 112 -4.20 5.23 14.58
N LEU A 113 -4.39 6.36 13.89
CA LEU A 113 -3.54 7.55 14.00
C LEU A 113 -3.70 8.23 15.37
N MET A 114 -4.93 8.35 15.87
CA MET A 114 -5.21 8.86 17.22
C MET A 114 -4.57 7.98 18.29
N GLY A 115 -4.71 6.66 18.18
CA GLY A 115 -4.06 5.72 19.08
C GLY A 115 -2.53 5.80 19.03
N LEU A 116 -1.94 6.03 17.84
CA LEU A 116 -0.50 6.24 17.68
C LEU A 116 -0.03 7.51 18.39
N LEU A 117 -0.71 8.64 18.17
CA LEU A 117 -0.34 9.91 18.80
C LEU A 117 -0.56 9.88 20.32
N HIS A 118 -1.65 9.28 20.78
CA HIS A 118 -1.89 9.05 22.20
C HIS A 118 -0.77 8.20 22.82
N TRP A 119 -0.32 7.14 22.15
CA TRP A 119 0.79 6.33 22.63
C TRP A 119 2.11 7.11 22.69
N ILE A 120 2.40 7.93 21.68
CA ILE A 120 3.60 8.78 21.66
C ILE A 120 3.60 9.80 22.79
N TYR A 121 2.45 10.40 23.12
CA TYR A 121 2.36 11.46 24.14
C TYR A 121 2.18 10.94 25.56
N SER A 122 1.38 9.88 25.76
CA SER A 122 1.07 9.33 27.09
C SER A 122 1.92 8.11 27.48
N GLY A 123 2.56 7.44 26.51
CA GLY A 123 3.21 6.15 26.71
C GLY A 123 2.25 4.95 26.79
N THR A 124 0.94 5.16 26.72
CA THR A 124 -0.08 4.10 26.87
C THR A 124 -0.76 3.76 25.54
N LEU A 125 -0.85 2.45 25.23
CA LEU A 125 -1.51 1.97 24.03
C LEU A 125 -3.04 1.99 24.19
N ASN A 126 -3.73 2.42 23.13
CA ASN A 126 -5.18 2.41 23.03
C ASN A 126 -5.73 0.99 23.24
N SER A 127 -6.63 0.77 24.21
CA SER A 127 -7.23 -0.55 24.48
C SER A 127 -8.50 -0.85 23.65
N ILE A 128 -9.06 0.15 22.96
CA ILE A 128 -10.30 0.04 22.17
C ILE A 128 -10.02 -0.43 20.73
N HIS A 129 -8.99 0.14 20.08
CA HIS A 129 -8.53 -0.28 18.74
C HIS A 129 -7.00 -0.43 18.70
N PRO A 130 -6.42 -1.37 19.47
CA PRO A 130 -4.98 -1.54 19.56
C PRO A 130 -4.35 -2.13 18.26
N ALA A 131 -5.05 -3.04 17.58
CA ALA A 131 -4.56 -3.68 16.36
C ALA A 131 -4.40 -2.66 15.23
N GLY A 132 -5.30 -1.67 15.11
CA GLY A 132 -5.23 -0.58 14.15
C GLY A 132 -3.94 0.23 14.30
N THR A 133 -3.59 0.61 15.54
CA THR A 133 -2.32 1.31 15.83
C THR A 133 -1.10 0.45 15.50
N ILE A 134 -1.10 -0.84 15.82
CA ILE A 134 0.01 -1.76 15.51
C ILE A 134 0.16 -1.97 14.00
N ILE A 135 -0.94 -2.14 13.27
CA ILE A 135 -0.95 -2.24 11.81
C ILE A 135 -0.41 -0.95 11.21
N LEU A 136 -0.80 0.22 11.72
CA LEU A 136 -0.29 1.52 11.28
C LEU A 136 1.23 1.64 11.49
N ILE A 137 1.72 1.24 12.67
CA ILE A 137 3.17 1.19 12.96
C ILE A 137 3.88 0.26 11.96
N ALA A 138 3.35 -0.94 11.72
CA ALA A 138 3.94 -1.89 10.78
C ALA A 138 4.06 -1.30 9.36
N ILE A 139 3.00 -0.68 8.85
CA ILE A 139 3.03 -0.10 7.49
C ILE A 139 3.92 1.14 7.39
N ILE A 140 4.02 1.95 8.45
CA ILE A 140 4.95 3.09 8.53
C ILE A 140 6.39 2.58 8.51
N LEU A 141 6.72 1.56 9.32
CA LEU A 141 8.05 0.95 9.36
C LEU A 141 8.45 0.34 8.02
N ILE A 142 7.54 -0.39 7.37
CA ILE A 142 7.74 -0.87 5.99
C ILE A 142 8.05 0.32 5.07
N SER A 143 7.37 1.46 5.26
CA SER A 143 7.63 2.64 4.43
C SER A 143 9.00 3.29 4.67
N ILE A 144 9.39 3.41 5.93
CA ILE A 144 10.72 3.90 6.31
C ILE A 144 11.80 3.00 5.71
N ILE A 145 11.62 1.68 5.66
CA ILE A 145 12.67 0.78 5.18
C ILE A 145 12.62 0.66 3.64
N MET A 146 11.43 0.65 3.03
CA MET A 146 11.20 0.12 1.66
C MET A 146 10.40 1.05 0.74
N LYS A 147 10.28 2.33 1.10
CA LYS A 147 9.33 3.30 0.52
C LYS A 147 7.89 2.79 0.62
N LYS A 148 6.97 3.32 -0.19
CA LYS A 148 5.55 2.98 -0.23
C LYS A 148 5.25 1.55 -0.79
N ALA A 149 6.06 0.56 -0.43
CA ALA A 149 5.95 -0.82 -0.85
C ALA A 149 4.64 -1.47 -0.38
N PHE A 150 4.18 -1.17 0.85
CA PHE A 150 2.90 -1.68 1.36
C PHE A 150 1.74 -1.48 0.36
N CYS A 151 1.67 -0.31 -0.29
CA CYS A 151 0.60 0.01 -1.25
C CYS A 151 0.57 -0.88 -2.50
N SER A 152 1.71 -1.47 -2.93
CA SER A 152 1.77 -2.31 -4.13
C SER A 152 1.98 -3.80 -3.85
N TRP A 153 2.25 -4.16 -2.60
CA TRP A 153 2.50 -5.54 -2.18
C TRP A 153 1.36 -6.13 -1.34
N MET A 154 0.73 -5.34 -0.45
CA MET A 154 -0.18 -5.88 0.57
C MET A 154 -1.52 -5.14 0.65
N CYS A 155 -1.56 -3.85 0.30
CA CYS A 155 -2.79 -3.06 0.42
C CYS A 155 -3.90 -3.61 -0.51
N PRO A 156 -5.09 -3.97 0.02
CA PRO A 156 -6.19 -4.48 -0.80
C PRO A 156 -6.72 -3.41 -1.75
N ILE A 157 -6.80 -2.15 -1.32
CA ILE A 157 -7.23 -1.02 -2.16
C ILE A 157 -6.23 -0.77 -3.29
N GLY A 158 -4.93 -0.89 -3.00
CA GLY A 158 -3.88 -0.78 -4.01
C GLY A 158 -3.99 -1.89 -5.06
N THR A 159 -4.23 -3.13 -4.63
CA THR A 159 -4.43 -4.30 -5.49
C THR A 159 -5.69 -4.16 -6.35
N LEU A 160 -6.80 -3.71 -5.77
CA LEU A 160 -8.03 -3.41 -6.49
C LEU A 160 -7.79 -2.32 -7.54
N SER A 161 -7.19 -1.20 -7.15
CA SER A 161 -6.89 -0.09 -8.06
C SER A 161 -5.96 -0.53 -9.19
N GLU A 162 -4.97 -1.39 -8.88
CA GLU A 162 -4.08 -1.97 -9.87
C GLU A 162 -4.83 -2.82 -10.89
N SER A 163 -5.72 -3.68 -10.39
CA SER A 163 -6.56 -4.56 -11.20
C SER A 163 -7.50 -3.75 -12.12
N LEU A 164 -8.12 -2.68 -11.59
CA LEU A 164 -9.03 -1.82 -12.36
C LEU A 164 -8.34 -1.17 -13.55
N TRP A 165 -7.16 -0.57 -13.37
CA TRP A 165 -6.47 0.06 -14.51
C TRP A 165 -5.90 -0.98 -15.49
N MET A 166 -5.51 -2.18 -15.02
CA MET A 166 -5.10 -3.28 -15.91
C MET A 166 -6.27 -3.78 -16.76
N VAL A 167 -7.46 -3.89 -16.18
CA VAL A 167 -8.71 -4.19 -16.92
C VAL A 167 -9.00 -3.06 -17.92
N GLY A 168 -8.91 -1.80 -17.49
CA GLY A 168 -9.07 -0.66 -18.39
C GLY A 168 -8.09 -0.68 -19.56
N HIS A 169 -6.82 -1.00 -19.31
CA HIS A 169 -5.82 -1.16 -20.37
C HIS A 169 -6.16 -2.31 -21.32
N LYS A 170 -6.68 -3.43 -20.80
CA LYS A 170 -7.08 -4.58 -21.62
C LYS A 170 -8.27 -4.24 -22.54
N LEU A 171 -9.25 -3.50 -22.00
CA LEU A 171 -10.48 -3.08 -22.68
C LEU A 171 -10.21 -1.96 -23.69
N PHE A 172 -9.58 -0.86 -23.27
CA PHE A 172 -9.40 0.34 -24.10
C PHE A 172 -8.06 0.41 -24.83
N LYS A 173 -7.16 -0.57 -24.62
CA LYS A 173 -5.78 -0.62 -25.15
C LYS A 173 -4.87 0.55 -24.72
N ARG A 174 -5.37 1.44 -23.88
CA ARG A 174 -4.66 2.59 -23.32
C ARG A 174 -5.24 2.97 -21.97
N ASN A 175 -4.41 3.52 -21.10
CA ASN A 175 -4.87 4.30 -19.95
C ASN A 175 -4.63 5.79 -20.22
N ILE A 176 -5.44 6.64 -19.60
CA ILE A 176 -5.30 8.09 -19.71
C ILE A 176 -4.12 8.53 -18.83
N VAL A 177 -3.21 9.32 -19.41
CA VAL A 177 -2.16 10.02 -18.67
C VAL A 177 -2.60 11.47 -18.52
N VAL A 178 -2.89 11.88 -17.29
CA VAL A 178 -3.30 13.25 -16.98
C VAL A 178 -2.16 14.22 -17.29
N TRP A 179 -2.49 15.36 -17.89
CA TRP A 179 -1.51 16.41 -18.18
C TRP A 179 -0.88 16.94 -16.89
N LYS A 180 0.42 17.24 -16.96
CA LYS A 180 1.22 17.61 -15.77
C LYS A 180 0.61 18.76 -14.99
N TRP A 181 0.18 19.84 -15.67
CA TRP A 181 -0.36 21.02 -15.01
C TRP A 181 -1.59 20.71 -14.14
N LEU A 182 -2.38 19.69 -14.50
CA LEU A 182 -3.53 19.21 -13.73
C LEU A 182 -3.14 18.12 -12.73
N ASP A 183 -2.19 17.26 -13.10
CA ASP A 183 -1.73 16.16 -12.27
C ASP A 183 -1.00 16.61 -10.98
N TYR A 184 -0.28 17.74 -11.00
CA TYR A 184 0.36 18.29 -9.80
C TYR A 184 -0.67 18.79 -8.77
N PRO A 185 -1.62 19.67 -9.10
CA PRO A 185 -2.70 20.08 -8.19
C PRO A 185 -3.56 18.92 -7.71
N LEU A 186 -3.95 17.98 -8.57
CA LEU A 186 -4.75 16.84 -8.13
C LEU A 186 -3.99 15.95 -7.12
N ARG A 187 -2.66 15.81 -7.27
CA ARG A 187 -1.85 15.06 -6.30
C ARG A 187 -1.66 15.80 -4.99
N SER A 188 -1.78 17.13 -4.95
CA SER A 188 -1.69 17.87 -3.68
C SER A 188 -2.89 17.59 -2.78
N LEU A 189 -4.04 17.20 -3.34
CA LEU A 189 -5.27 16.96 -2.57
C LEU A 189 -5.10 15.90 -1.47
N LYS A 190 -4.46 14.76 -1.73
CA LYS A 190 -4.15 13.77 -0.68
C LYS A 190 -3.22 14.32 0.42
N TYR A 191 -2.35 15.27 0.10
CA TYR A 191 -1.46 15.92 1.07
C TYR A 191 -2.22 16.97 1.88
N LEU A 192 -3.18 17.67 1.29
CA LEU A 192 -4.11 18.55 2.01
C LEU A 192 -4.99 17.75 2.96
N LEU A 193 -5.53 16.60 2.54
CA LEU A 193 -6.29 15.69 3.40
C LEU A 193 -5.42 15.15 4.54
N LEU A 194 -4.20 14.71 4.24
CA LEU A 194 -3.26 14.26 5.25
C LEU A 194 -2.94 15.38 6.25
N PHE A 195 -2.64 16.59 5.75
CA PHE A 195 -2.36 17.75 6.58
C PHE A 195 -3.55 18.06 7.49
N PHE A 196 -4.77 18.07 6.97
CA PHE A 196 -5.98 18.27 7.75
C PHE A 196 -6.08 17.26 8.90
N PHE A 197 -6.00 15.95 8.62
CA PHE A 197 -6.11 14.94 9.68
C PHE A 197 -4.96 15.01 10.70
N VAL A 198 -3.71 15.12 10.23
CA VAL A 198 -2.55 15.17 11.13
C VAL A 198 -2.59 16.43 11.97
N TYR A 199 -2.87 17.59 11.38
CA TYR A 199 -2.96 18.86 12.09
C TYR A 199 -4.10 18.85 13.12
N SER A 200 -5.30 18.43 12.72
CA SER A 200 -6.45 18.38 13.63
C SER A 200 -6.22 17.45 14.82
N ILE A 201 -5.54 16.32 14.63
CA ILE A 201 -5.31 15.35 15.72
C ILE A 201 -4.09 15.75 16.56
N ALA A 202 -3.02 16.26 15.94
CA ALA A 202 -1.80 16.66 16.67
C ALA A 202 -1.99 17.90 17.55
N MET A 203 -3.03 18.71 17.29
CA MET A 203 -3.39 19.84 18.13
C MET A 203 -4.25 19.45 19.36
N MET A 204 -4.69 18.19 19.46
CA MET A 204 -5.47 17.72 20.60
C MET A 204 -4.57 17.43 21.81
N SER A 205 -5.08 17.68 23.02
CA SER A 205 -4.41 17.28 24.26
C SER A 205 -4.48 15.76 24.48
N VAL A 206 -3.67 15.24 25.42
CA VAL A 206 -3.70 13.81 25.77
C VAL A 206 -5.08 13.40 26.30
N GLU A 207 -5.71 14.28 27.08
CA GLU A 207 -7.04 14.08 27.65
C GLU A 207 -8.11 14.05 26.54
N GLU A 208 -8.03 14.95 25.57
CA GLU A 208 -8.96 14.97 24.42
C GLU A 208 -8.81 13.73 23.54
N LEU A 209 -7.57 13.28 23.31
CA LEU A 209 -7.30 12.02 22.62
C LEU A 209 -7.90 10.83 23.37
N ALA A 210 -7.73 10.78 24.70
CA ALA A 210 -8.31 9.74 25.54
C ALA A 210 -9.85 9.76 25.49
N LEU A 211 -10.47 10.94 25.63
CA LEU A 211 -11.92 11.11 25.53
C LEU A 211 -12.46 10.61 24.19
N PHE A 212 -11.78 10.89 23.07
CA PHE A 212 -12.18 10.34 21.79
C PHE A 212 -12.00 8.83 21.73
N ILE A 213 -10.84 8.31 22.16
CA ILE A 213 -10.51 6.88 22.10
C ILE A 213 -11.56 6.06 22.85
N TYR A 214 -11.95 6.50 24.04
CA TYR A 214 -12.92 5.82 24.89
C TYR A 214 -14.37 6.22 24.61
N SER A 215 -14.61 7.12 23.66
CA SER A 215 -15.96 7.55 23.31
C SER A 215 -16.83 6.39 22.81
N PRO A 216 -18.15 6.43 23.07
CA PRO A 216 -19.10 5.45 22.55
C PRO A 216 -19.00 5.28 21.04
N TYR A 217 -18.85 6.38 20.30
CA TYR A 217 -18.66 6.35 18.84
C TYR A 217 -17.44 5.53 18.44
N ASN A 218 -16.26 5.83 19.03
CA ASN A 218 -15.04 5.14 18.63
C ASN A 218 -15.12 3.64 18.95
N LYS A 219 -15.72 3.25 20.08
CA LYS A 219 -15.91 1.83 20.45
C LYS A 219 -16.70 1.01 19.42
N VAL A 220 -17.54 1.65 18.61
CA VAL A 220 -18.35 1.01 17.55
C VAL A 220 -17.98 1.49 16.14
N ALA A 221 -16.83 2.14 15.96
CA ALA A 221 -16.47 2.78 14.69
C ALA A 221 -16.39 1.82 13.50
N ASP A 222 -15.94 0.59 13.72
CA ASP A 222 -15.94 -0.49 12.73
C ASP A 222 -17.33 -1.04 12.44
N ILE A 223 -18.20 -1.14 13.46
CA ILE A 223 -19.61 -1.50 13.29
C ILE A 223 -20.31 -0.43 12.43
N LYS A 224 -20.08 0.85 12.73
CA LYS A 224 -20.57 1.97 11.91
C LYS A 224 -20.00 1.96 10.50
N MET A 225 -18.72 1.60 10.33
CA MET A 225 -18.12 1.40 9.01
C MET A 225 -18.82 0.27 8.25
N TYR A 226 -19.15 -0.86 8.89
CA TYR A 226 -19.92 -1.93 8.26
C TYR A 226 -21.30 -1.43 7.82
N LEU A 227 -22.04 -0.78 8.72
CA LEU A 227 -23.39 -0.27 8.42
C LEU A 227 -23.37 0.75 7.27
N PHE A 228 -22.34 1.59 7.18
CA PHE A 228 -22.17 2.49 6.03
C PHE A 228 -22.15 1.75 4.68
N PHE A 229 -21.57 0.55 4.61
CA PHE A 229 -21.52 -0.25 3.38
C PHE A 229 -22.73 -1.17 3.22
N ALA A 230 -23.25 -1.73 4.31
CA ALA A 230 -24.44 -2.59 4.29
C ALA A 230 -25.71 -1.78 3.93
N GLU A 231 -25.80 -0.54 4.41
CA GLU A 231 -26.90 0.40 4.19
C GLU A 231 -26.43 1.59 3.34
N ILE A 232 -25.68 1.28 2.28
CA ILE A 232 -25.04 2.31 1.46
C ILE A 232 -26.04 3.28 0.84
N SER A 233 -25.88 4.57 1.15
CA SER A 233 -26.70 5.63 0.56
C SER A 233 -26.48 5.73 -0.96
N GLN A 234 -27.49 6.19 -1.70
CA GLN A 234 -27.38 6.41 -3.14
C GLN A 234 -26.21 7.36 -3.51
N PHE A 235 -26.00 8.40 -2.71
CA PHE A 235 -24.87 9.32 -2.90
C PHE A 235 -23.51 8.62 -2.74
N SER A 236 -23.35 7.84 -1.68
CA SER A 236 -22.13 7.06 -1.40
C SER A 236 -21.86 6.05 -2.52
N LEU A 237 -22.91 5.34 -2.97
CA LEU A 237 -22.81 4.35 -4.05
C LEU A 237 -22.32 5.00 -5.35
N TRP A 238 -22.95 6.09 -5.79
CA TRP A 238 -22.52 6.81 -6.99
C TRP A 238 -21.09 7.35 -6.87
N THR A 239 -20.70 7.82 -5.68
CA THR A 239 -19.32 8.26 -5.42
C THR A 239 -18.32 7.13 -5.64
N ILE A 240 -18.59 5.93 -5.09
CA ILE A 240 -17.72 4.77 -5.26
C ILE A 240 -17.66 4.36 -6.74
N ILE A 241 -18.79 4.32 -7.45
CA ILE A 241 -18.85 3.98 -8.88
C ILE A 241 -17.97 4.95 -9.68
N VAL A 242 -18.09 6.26 -9.45
CA VAL A 242 -17.27 7.27 -10.13
C VAL A 242 -15.79 7.06 -9.85
N LEU A 243 -15.41 6.82 -8.60
CA LEU A 243 -14.01 6.55 -8.23
C LEU A 243 -13.46 5.26 -8.87
N MET A 244 -14.29 4.23 -9.00
CA MET A 244 -13.94 2.99 -9.70
C MET A 244 -13.74 3.23 -11.19
N LEU A 245 -14.66 3.92 -11.86
CA LEU A 245 -14.56 4.26 -13.28
C LEU A 245 -13.30 5.10 -13.56
N LEU A 246 -13.02 6.10 -12.72
CA LEU A 246 -11.80 6.88 -12.81
C LEU A 246 -10.55 6.03 -12.61
N SER A 247 -10.59 5.02 -11.72
CA SER A 247 -9.48 4.08 -11.52
C SER A 247 -9.29 3.09 -12.68
N VAL A 248 -10.32 2.84 -13.49
CA VAL A 248 -10.19 2.06 -14.73
C VAL A 248 -9.46 2.86 -15.80
N LEU A 249 -9.77 4.16 -15.92
CA LEU A 249 -9.22 5.05 -16.94
C LEU A 249 -7.82 5.55 -16.57
N ILE A 250 -7.61 5.93 -15.31
CA ILE A 250 -6.39 6.54 -14.79
C ILE A 250 -5.74 5.59 -13.78
N LYS A 251 -4.47 5.25 -14.01
CA LYS A 251 -3.72 4.33 -13.16
C LYS A 251 -3.70 4.82 -11.70
N ASN A 252 -4.24 3.99 -10.81
CA ASN A 252 -4.22 4.21 -9.37
C ASN A 252 -4.89 5.51 -8.92
N PHE A 253 -5.98 5.95 -9.56
CA PHE A 253 -6.62 7.26 -9.34
C PHE A 253 -6.79 7.61 -7.85
N TRP A 254 -7.47 6.77 -7.06
CA TRP A 254 -7.65 6.98 -5.62
C TRP A 254 -6.32 7.10 -4.87
N CYS A 255 -5.41 6.15 -5.08
CA CYS A 255 -4.12 6.11 -4.39
C CYS A 255 -3.17 7.26 -4.80
N ARG A 256 -3.37 7.82 -5.99
CA ARG A 256 -2.58 8.93 -6.57
C ARG A 256 -3.06 10.28 -6.06
N TYR A 257 -4.37 10.49 -5.96
CA TYR A 257 -4.95 11.82 -5.73
C TYR A 257 -5.68 12.00 -4.39
N LEU A 258 -6.27 10.96 -3.82
CA LEU A 258 -7.20 11.09 -2.69
C LEU A 258 -6.77 10.36 -1.41
N CYS A 259 -5.91 9.35 -1.50
CA CYS A 259 -5.56 8.52 -0.35
C CYS A 259 -4.56 9.21 0.62
N PRO A 260 -4.97 9.64 1.83
CA PRO A 260 -4.07 10.31 2.78
C PRO A 260 -3.01 9.34 3.34
N TYR A 261 -3.34 8.05 3.47
CA TYR A 261 -2.36 7.00 3.82
C TYR A 261 -1.27 6.89 2.76
N GLY A 262 -1.67 6.99 1.49
CA GLY A 262 -0.74 7.00 0.39
C GLY A 262 0.18 8.22 0.40
N ALA A 263 -0.28 9.37 0.89
CA ALA A 263 0.54 10.55 1.11
C ALA A 263 1.52 10.34 2.29
N LEU A 264 1.01 9.86 3.44
CA LEU A 264 1.82 9.61 4.64
C LEU A 264 2.98 8.66 4.34
N LEU A 265 2.67 7.50 3.76
CA LEU A 265 3.69 6.51 3.40
C LEU A 265 4.62 7.05 2.31
N GLY A 266 4.14 7.88 1.39
CA GLY A 266 4.98 8.55 0.38
C GLY A 266 6.03 9.47 1.00
N LEU A 267 5.62 10.33 1.94
CA LEU A 267 6.51 11.26 2.64
C LEU A 267 7.53 10.53 3.50
N VAL A 268 7.07 9.64 4.37
CA VAL A 268 7.95 8.85 5.25
C VAL A 268 8.89 7.97 4.42
N GLY A 269 8.41 7.45 3.29
CA GLY A 269 9.20 6.67 2.34
C GLY A 269 10.33 7.44 1.66
N LEU A 270 10.38 8.77 1.72
CA LEU A 270 11.52 9.54 1.25
C LEU A 270 12.79 9.28 2.07
N LEU A 271 12.63 8.91 3.35
CA LEU A 271 13.70 8.51 4.26
C LEU A 271 14.30 7.15 3.91
N SER A 272 13.62 6.36 3.06
CA SER A 272 14.03 4.99 2.80
C SER A 272 15.43 4.86 2.23
N PRO A 273 16.25 3.96 2.82
CA PRO A 273 17.59 3.68 2.32
C PRO A 273 17.53 2.85 1.04
N LEU A 274 16.48 2.05 0.82
CA LEU A 274 16.33 1.19 -0.36
C LEU A 274 15.76 1.98 -1.53
N ARG A 275 16.53 2.09 -2.61
CA ARG A 275 16.17 2.87 -3.79
C ARG A 275 16.52 2.12 -5.07
N ILE A 276 15.64 2.24 -6.05
CA ILE A 276 15.90 1.77 -7.41
C ILE A 276 16.97 2.68 -8.01
N THR A 277 18.10 2.10 -8.37
CA THR A 277 19.29 2.79 -8.87
C THR A 277 19.57 2.34 -10.30
N ARG A 278 19.82 3.30 -11.17
CA ARG A 278 20.14 3.13 -12.59
C ARG A 278 21.64 3.28 -12.81
N SER A 279 22.26 2.32 -13.48
CA SER A 279 23.60 2.47 -14.05
C SER A 279 23.50 3.17 -15.41
N LYS A 280 24.07 4.37 -15.51
CA LYS A 280 24.11 5.15 -16.76
C LYS A 280 24.97 4.47 -17.83
N GLN A 281 26.01 3.76 -17.41
CA GLN A 281 27.00 3.14 -18.29
C GLN A 281 26.37 2.01 -19.10
N THR A 282 25.52 1.19 -18.47
CA THR A 282 24.86 0.05 -19.13
C THR A 282 23.50 0.40 -19.74
N CYS A 283 22.93 1.55 -19.37
CA CYS A 283 21.64 1.98 -19.89
C CYS A 283 21.69 2.34 -21.38
N ILE A 284 20.71 1.84 -22.12
CA ILE A 284 20.49 2.12 -23.55
C ILE A 284 19.38 3.14 -23.82
N ASP A 285 18.86 3.78 -22.76
CA ASP A 285 17.83 4.82 -22.80
C ASP A 285 16.56 4.47 -23.62
N CYS A 286 16.14 3.21 -23.57
CA CYS A 286 14.92 2.70 -24.25
C CYS A 286 13.59 3.15 -23.63
N GLU A 287 13.62 3.83 -22.48
CA GLU A 287 12.47 4.35 -21.74
C GLU A 287 11.42 3.32 -21.26
N LEU A 288 11.64 2.02 -21.45
CA LEU A 288 10.71 0.96 -21.02
C LEU A 288 10.38 1.06 -19.53
N CYS A 289 11.39 1.31 -18.69
CA CYS A 289 11.23 1.49 -17.24
C CYS A 289 10.26 2.63 -16.87
N THR A 290 10.15 3.66 -17.71
CA THR A 290 9.24 4.79 -17.52
C THR A 290 7.83 4.44 -18.01
N LYS A 291 7.72 3.77 -19.15
CA LYS A 291 6.44 3.34 -19.74
C LYS A 291 5.68 2.36 -18.82
N VAL A 292 6.40 1.45 -18.15
CA VAL A 292 5.80 0.45 -17.25
C VAL A 292 5.54 0.97 -15.84
N CYS A 293 6.05 2.16 -15.49
CA CYS A 293 5.86 2.72 -14.15
C CYS A 293 4.39 3.14 -13.96
N PRO A 294 3.66 2.54 -13.00
CA PRO A 294 2.24 2.89 -12.79
C PRO A 294 2.07 4.33 -12.30
N SER A 295 3.09 4.89 -11.65
CA SER A 295 3.10 6.27 -11.16
C SER A 295 3.55 7.30 -12.22
N ASN A 296 3.91 6.87 -13.43
CA ASN A 296 4.44 7.73 -14.51
C ASN A 296 5.74 8.47 -14.13
N ILE A 297 6.59 7.86 -13.31
CA ILE A 297 7.90 8.40 -12.96
C ILE A 297 8.85 8.24 -14.16
N LYS A 298 9.57 9.30 -14.51
CA LYS A 298 10.63 9.28 -15.53
C LYS A 298 11.89 8.57 -15.02
N VAL A 299 11.81 7.26 -14.83
CA VAL A 299 12.90 6.43 -14.30
C VAL A 299 14.18 6.51 -15.16
N HIS A 300 14.05 6.65 -16.48
CA HIS A 300 15.21 6.68 -17.38
C HIS A 300 16.05 7.97 -17.24
N THR A 301 15.48 9.08 -16.76
CA THR A 301 16.19 10.37 -16.67
C THR A 301 17.00 10.52 -15.39
N VAL A 302 16.72 9.70 -14.37
CA VAL A 302 17.33 9.83 -13.04
C VAL A 302 18.38 8.74 -12.78
N ASN A 303 19.32 9.02 -11.89
CA ASN A 303 20.28 8.02 -11.39
C ASN A 303 19.62 7.13 -10.32
N GLN A 304 18.82 7.73 -9.44
CA GLN A 304 18.09 7.04 -8.38
C GLN A 304 16.64 7.50 -8.37
N VAL A 305 15.72 6.59 -8.13
CA VAL A 305 14.29 6.90 -8.02
C VAL A 305 14.00 7.46 -6.62
N TRP A 306 14.08 8.78 -6.49
CA TRP A 306 13.69 9.51 -5.29
C TRP A 306 12.39 10.28 -5.55
N SER A 307 11.28 9.61 -5.30
CA SER A 307 9.92 10.16 -5.36
C SER A 307 9.04 9.49 -4.31
N ASP A 308 8.15 10.29 -3.75
CA ASP A 308 6.99 10.00 -2.90
C ASP A 308 5.94 9.11 -3.60
N GLU A 309 5.86 9.18 -4.93
CA GLU A 309 4.94 8.38 -5.74
C GLU A 309 5.46 6.96 -6.05
N CYS A 310 6.73 6.67 -5.73
CA CYS A 310 7.31 5.35 -5.99
C CYS A 310 6.78 4.32 -4.99
N THR A 311 5.92 3.41 -5.46
CA THR A 311 5.36 2.32 -4.66
C THR A 311 6.26 1.10 -4.55
N SER A 312 7.50 1.17 -5.04
CA SER A 312 8.47 0.06 -5.08
C SER A 312 7.87 -1.26 -5.61
N CYS A 313 7.01 -1.20 -6.64
CA CYS A 313 6.43 -2.38 -7.28
C CYS A 313 7.44 -3.18 -8.14
N LEU A 314 8.64 -2.65 -8.35
CA LEU A 314 9.75 -3.24 -9.11
C LEU A 314 9.47 -3.59 -10.59
N ARG A 315 8.33 -3.18 -11.17
CA ARG A 315 8.03 -3.38 -12.59
C ARG A 315 9.12 -2.83 -13.51
N CYS A 316 9.71 -1.68 -13.17
CA CYS A 316 10.79 -1.07 -13.94
C CYS A 316 12.12 -1.84 -13.88
N VAL A 317 12.37 -2.60 -12.81
CA VAL A 317 13.55 -3.47 -12.67
C VAL A 317 13.35 -4.73 -13.51
N GLU A 318 12.17 -5.36 -13.42
CA GLU A 318 11.84 -6.60 -14.11
C GLU A 318 11.84 -6.42 -15.65
N GLU A 319 11.22 -5.34 -16.13
CA GLU A 319 11.06 -5.04 -17.56
C GLU A 319 12.31 -4.42 -18.21
N CYS A 320 13.38 -4.20 -17.45
CA CYS A 320 14.62 -3.66 -18.01
C CYS A 320 15.31 -4.73 -18.90
N PRO A 321 15.53 -4.48 -20.21
CA PRO A 321 16.07 -5.50 -21.11
C PRO A 321 17.58 -5.73 -20.93
N VAL A 322 18.24 -4.93 -20.09
CA VAL A 322 19.68 -5.03 -19.79
C VAL A 322 19.86 -5.50 -18.34
N LYS A 323 20.67 -6.54 -18.15
CA LYS A 323 21.00 -7.09 -16.82
C LYS A 323 21.72 -6.04 -15.98
N GLU A 324 21.46 -6.04 -14.67
CA GLU A 324 22.11 -5.16 -13.68
C GLU A 324 22.05 -3.64 -13.96
N THR A 325 21.30 -3.17 -14.98
CA THR A 325 21.17 -1.74 -15.28
C THR A 325 20.26 -1.01 -14.31
N LEU A 326 19.15 -1.63 -13.92
CA LEU A 326 18.23 -1.12 -12.91
C LEU A 326 18.15 -2.16 -11.80
N VAL A 327 18.58 -1.77 -10.60
CA VAL A 327 18.65 -2.65 -9.43
C VAL A 327 18.17 -1.92 -8.19
N LEU A 328 17.71 -2.67 -7.19
CA LEU A 328 17.46 -2.13 -5.86
C LEU A 328 18.81 -2.07 -5.11
N ARG A 329 19.17 -0.90 -4.57
CA ARG A 329 20.35 -0.72 -3.71
C ARG A 329 19.99 0.02 -2.44
N ALA A 330 20.72 -0.27 -1.37
CA ALA A 330 20.73 0.58 -0.19
C ALA A 330 21.60 1.82 -0.45
N LYS A 331 21.23 2.97 0.11
CA LYS A 331 21.87 4.29 -0.09
C LYS A 331 23.40 4.25 0.13
N ASN A 332 23.89 3.42 1.06
CA ASN A 332 25.30 3.34 1.45
C ASN A 332 25.96 2.00 1.08
N ASN A 333 25.35 1.17 0.24
CA ASN A 333 25.90 -0.13 -0.14
C ASN A 333 25.94 -0.29 -1.67
N SER A 334 27.06 -0.79 -2.19
CA SER A 334 27.22 -1.10 -3.61
C SER A 334 26.46 -2.36 -4.03
N ALA A 335 26.18 -3.26 -3.09
CA ALA A 335 25.50 -4.52 -3.33
C ALA A 335 24.03 -4.32 -3.74
N SER A 336 23.61 -5.02 -4.79
CA SER A 336 22.21 -5.11 -5.19
C SER A 336 21.45 -5.99 -4.21
N VAL A 337 20.26 -5.53 -3.78
CA VAL A 337 19.35 -6.32 -2.97
C VAL A 337 18.50 -7.17 -3.91
N PRO A 338 18.51 -8.51 -3.79
CA PRO A 338 17.64 -9.35 -4.59
C PRO A 338 16.17 -8.99 -4.37
N THR A 339 15.38 -9.00 -5.44
CA THR A 339 14.00 -8.54 -5.40
C THR A 339 13.09 -9.44 -4.54
N TRP A 340 13.37 -10.74 -4.47
CA TRP A 340 12.65 -11.65 -3.57
C TRP A 340 12.94 -11.36 -2.08
N VAL A 341 14.15 -10.92 -1.75
CA VAL A 341 14.50 -10.50 -0.38
C VAL A 341 13.66 -9.28 0.00
N MET A 342 13.44 -8.36 -0.93
CA MET A 342 12.53 -7.23 -0.71
C MET A 342 11.11 -7.70 -0.37
N GLY A 343 10.53 -8.59 -1.16
CA GLY A 343 9.19 -9.11 -0.85
C GLY A 343 9.12 -9.86 0.48
N ALA A 344 10.14 -10.67 0.80
CA ALA A 344 10.24 -11.39 2.06
C ALA A 344 10.37 -10.45 3.27
N LEU A 345 11.15 -9.37 3.15
CA LEU A 345 11.28 -8.36 4.20
C LEU A 345 9.98 -7.61 4.44
N ILE A 346 9.22 -7.27 3.39
CA ILE A 346 7.91 -6.60 3.54
C ILE A 346 6.97 -7.45 4.39
N VAL A 347 6.80 -8.72 4.01
CA VAL A 347 5.92 -9.64 4.71
C VAL A 347 6.47 -9.96 6.10
N GLY A 348 7.79 -10.15 6.23
CA GLY A 348 8.47 -10.44 7.48
C GLY A 348 8.33 -9.32 8.52
N VAL A 349 8.53 -8.05 8.13
CA VAL A 349 8.33 -6.90 9.02
C VAL A 349 6.88 -6.81 9.46
N PHE A 350 5.92 -6.99 8.54
CA PHE A 350 4.51 -6.95 8.90
C PHE A 350 4.15 -8.04 9.92
N MET A 351 4.55 -9.29 9.65
CA MET A 351 4.30 -10.42 10.55
C MET A 351 5.00 -10.26 11.90
N ALA A 352 6.23 -9.74 11.92
CA ALA A 352 6.98 -9.53 13.15
C ALA A 352 6.30 -8.49 14.06
N ILE A 353 5.88 -7.35 13.50
CA ILE A 353 5.24 -6.28 14.29
C ILE A 353 3.84 -6.68 14.77
N THR A 354 3.02 -7.26 13.88
CA THR A 354 1.68 -7.75 14.26
C THR A 354 1.77 -8.92 15.23
N GLY A 355 2.70 -9.85 15.03
CA GLY A 355 2.97 -10.95 15.93
C GLY A 355 3.45 -10.49 17.31
N LEU A 356 4.31 -9.47 17.38
CA LEU A 356 4.70 -8.85 18.65
C LEU A 356 3.49 -8.23 19.37
N GLY A 357 2.61 -7.58 18.62
CA GLY A 357 1.32 -7.10 19.14
C GLY A 357 0.46 -8.20 19.75
N MET A 358 0.39 -9.36 19.09
CA MET A 358 -0.34 -10.53 19.59
C MET A 358 0.31 -11.11 20.86
N LEU A 359 1.64 -11.27 20.86
CA LEU A 359 2.39 -11.83 21.99
C LEU A 359 2.35 -10.94 23.23
N THR A 360 2.32 -9.62 23.05
CA THR A 360 2.24 -8.64 24.15
C THR A 360 0.82 -8.41 24.66
N GLY A 361 -0.20 -9.06 24.07
CA GLY A 361 -1.60 -8.90 24.45
C GLY A 361 -2.27 -7.65 23.88
N HIS A 362 -1.52 -6.78 23.19
CA HIS A 362 -2.03 -5.56 22.56
C HIS A 362 -2.65 -5.81 21.18
N TRP A 363 -3.22 -6.98 20.91
CA TRP A 363 -3.88 -7.24 19.62
C TRP A 363 -5.40 -7.26 19.73
N ASN A 364 -5.94 -7.70 20.86
CA ASN A 364 -7.38 -7.72 21.08
C ASN A 364 -7.79 -6.46 21.84
N ASN A 365 -8.99 -5.95 21.56
CA ASN A 365 -9.53 -4.85 22.33
C ASN A 365 -10.12 -5.31 23.67
N SER A 366 -10.41 -4.35 24.54
CA SER A 366 -10.92 -4.56 25.89
C SER A 366 -12.45 -4.61 26.01
N ILE A 367 -13.19 -4.44 24.90
CA ILE A 367 -14.66 -4.41 24.91
C ILE A 367 -15.20 -5.82 25.11
N SER A 368 -16.01 -6.02 26.16
CA SER A 368 -16.60 -7.33 26.46
C SER A 368 -17.73 -7.69 25.50
N LYS A 369 -18.11 -8.98 25.50
CA LYS A 369 -19.27 -9.48 24.74
C LYS A 369 -20.55 -8.77 25.16
N GLU A 370 -20.73 -8.60 26.48
CA GLU A 370 -21.91 -7.98 27.08
C GLU A 370 -21.99 -6.49 26.72
N GLU A 371 -20.84 -5.80 26.72
CA GLU A 371 -20.77 -4.40 26.28
C GLU A 371 -21.13 -4.30 24.79
N TYR A 372 -20.58 -5.16 23.92
CA TYR A 372 -20.98 -5.16 22.52
C TYR A 372 -22.48 -5.34 22.34
N LEU A 373 -23.07 -6.33 23.02
CA LEU A 373 -24.50 -6.60 22.94
C LEU A 373 -25.34 -5.39 23.39
N TYR A 374 -24.94 -4.74 24.50
CA TYR A 374 -25.55 -3.51 24.98
C TYR A 374 -25.51 -2.37 23.95
N ARG A 375 -24.37 -2.22 23.26
CA ARG A 375 -24.15 -1.17 22.26
C ARG A 375 -24.89 -1.44 20.96
N PHE A 376 -24.93 -2.70 20.49
CA PHE A 376 -25.67 -3.11 19.28
C PHE A 376 -27.14 -2.70 19.34
N GLN A 377 -27.78 -2.86 20.51
CA GLN A 377 -29.18 -2.47 20.74
C GLN A 377 -29.43 -0.96 20.72
N ARG A 378 -28.37 -0.14 20.73
CA ARG A 378 -28.43 1.32 20.86
C ARG A 378 -27.72 2.04 19.72
N LEU A 379 -27.37 1.36 18.63
CA LEU A 379 -26.56 1.95 17.55
C LEU A 379 -27.18 3.21 16.93
N ASP A 380 -28.50 3.31 16.90
CA ASP A 380 -29.23 4.48 16.37
C ASP A 380 -29.34 5.65 17.36
N SER A 381 -28.89 5.45 18.61
CA SER A 381 -28.85 6.52 19.60
C SER A 381 -27.96 7.68 19.13
N PRO A 382 -28.37 8.94 19.36
CA PRO A 382 -27.53 10.11 19.11
C PRO A 382 -26.14 10.04 19.74
N LEU A 383 -25.96 9.25 20.80
CA LEU A 383 -24.68 8.98 21.46
C LEU A 383 -23.60 8.45 20.51
N TYR A 384 -24.01 7.67 19.50
CA TYR A 384 -23.11 7.08 18.51
C TYR A 384 -23.07 7.87 17.20
N ASN A 385 -23.62 9.09 17.19
CA ASN A 385 -23.53 9.99 16.05
C ASN A 385 -22.46 11.04 16.33
N HIS A 386 -21.53 11.21 15.41
CA HIS A 386 -20.54 12.28 15.47
C HIS A 386 -21.26 13.61 15.15
N ALA A 387 -21.88 14.22 16.16
CA ALA A 387 -22.71 15.41 16.00
C ALA A 387 -21.84 16.61 15.58
N ARG A 388 -21.85 16.97 14.29
CA ARG A 388 -21.51 18.30 13.71
C ARG A 388 -20.53 19.20 14.51
N GLY A 389 -19.42 18.67 15.00
CA GLY A 389 -18.39 19.44 15.73
C GLY A 389 -18.62 19.68 17.23
N SER A 390 -19.70 19.16 17.83
CA SER A 390 -19.89 19.13 19.29
C SER A 390 -19.72 17.70 19.78
N VAL A 391 -18.64 17.41 20.50
CA VAL A 391 -18.46 16.13 21.21
C VAL A 391 -19.42 16.14 22.41
N PRO A 392 -20.43 15.27 22.48
CA PRO A 392 -21.25 15.11 23.68
C PRO A 392 -20.33 14.83 24.88
N GLN A 393 -20.63 15.37 26.06
CA GLN A 393 -19.91 14.95 27.26
C GLN A 393 -20.31 13.51 27.56
N TYR A 394 -19.36 12.60 27.43
CA TYR A 394 -19.51 11.19 27.77
C TYR A 394 -19.03 10.99 29.21
N GLY A 395 -19.85 10.30 30.02
CA GLY A 395 -19.49 9.86 31.36
C GLY A 395 -18.78 8.49 31.36
N PRO A 396 -18.25 8.06 32.52
CA PRO A 396 -17.59 6.76 32.69
C PRO A 396 -18.47 5.54 32.36
N ASN A 397 -19.79 5.74 32.30
CA ASN A 397 -20.80 4.69 32.13
C ASN A 397 -21.44 4.65 30.72
N ASP A 398 -20.97 5.49 29.77
CA ASP A 398 -21.55 5.62 28.42
C ASP A 398 -20.95 4.67 27.35
#